data_AF-A0A7M7GTR0-F1
#
_entry.id   AF-A0A7M7GTR0-F1
#
_cell.length_a   1.000
_cell.length_b   1.000
_cell.length_c   1.000
_cell.angle_alpha   90.00
_cell.angle_beta   90.00
_cell.angle_gamma   90.00
#
_symmetry.space_group_name_H-M   'P 1'
#
loop_
_entity.id
_entity.type
_entity.pdbx_description
1 polymer ?
#
loop_
_entity_poly.entity_id
_entity_poly.type
_entity_poly.pdbx_seq_one_letter_code
_entity_poly.pdbx_strand_id
1 'polypeptide(L)'
;MASLIDNYEQQYAVLTADITAKIGRIRTQNGSEKRAFIQDVDRQIEEAQELLEQMELEVRGINGAARDRLRGRVESHRAELKRLTQEFHSAKKSKDESIEISREDSWENNITEDQKKRLLDTSERIDRTGRTLQNGYRMVLETEEIGSQVLKELHEQRETIQRGRGRLRDTDAELGRGSRLLSGIIFRSLQQRIILALVALTLIIVACIVMYYSFKSKS
;
A
#
# COMPACT_ATOMS: atom_id res chain seq x y z
N MET A 1 3.40 -19.49 -9.37
CA MET A 1 2.16 -18.80 -9.79
C MET A 1 2.21 -17.42 -9.18
N ALA A 2 2.38 -16.38 -10.01
CA ALA A 2 2.24 -15.01 -9.53
C ALA A 2 0.78 -14.80 -9.11
N SER A 3 0.56 -14.19 -7.94
CA SER A 3 -0.80 -13.86 -7.52
C SER A 3 -1.35 -12.74 -8.42
N LEU A 4 -2.67 -12.66 -8.58
CA LEU A 4 -3.31 -11.67 -9.46
C LEU A 4 -2.88 -10.24 -9.12
N ILE A 5 -2.67 -9.96 -7.83
CA ILE A 5 -2.14 -8.68 -7.35
C ILE A 5 -0.69 -8.42 -7.79
N ASP A 6 0.17 -9.44 -7.90
CA ASP A 6 1.55 -9.26 -8.40
C ASP A 6 1.54 -8.88 -9.89
N ASN A 7 0.55 -9.35 -10.65
CA ASN A 7 0.39 -8.99 -12.06
C ASN A 7 -0.04 -7.53 -12.22
N TYR A 8 -1.05 -7.08 -11.45
CA TYR A 8 -1.47 -5.68 -11.44
C TYR A 8 -0.35 -4.75 -10.99
N GLU A 9 0.44 -5.16 -10.00
CA GLU A 9 1.58 -4.39 -9.52
C GLU A 9 2.68 -4.26 -10.58
N GLN A 10 2.95 -5.33 -11.34
CA GLN A 10 3.89 -5.27 -12.46
C GLN A 10 3.40 -4.33 -13.57
N GLN A 11 2.11 -4.37 -13.92
CA GLN A 11 1.53 -3.45 -14.89
C GLN A 11 1.61 -1.99 -14.40
N TYR A 12 1.26 -1.76 -13.13
CA TYR A 12 1.34 -0.45 -12.49
C TYR A 12 2.77 0.12 -12.53
N ALA A 13 3.77 -0.70 -12.20
CA ALA A 13 5.17 -0.28 -12.21
C ALA A 13 5.69 0.11 -13.62
N VAL A 14 5.24 -0.59 -14.66
CA VAL A 14 5.56 -0.23 -16.04
C VAL A 14 4.91 1.10 -16.41
N LEU A 15 3.65 1.30 -16.00
CA LEU A 15 2.90 2.51 -16.30
C LEU A 15 3.48 3.75 -15.60
N THR A 16 3.82 3.65 -14.31
CA THR A 16 4.42 4.77 -13.56
C THR A 16 5.81 5.15 -14.07
N ALA A 17 6.60 4.17 -14.52
CA ALA A 17 7.88 4.42 -15.16
C ALA A 17 7.71 5.20 -16.48
N ASP A 18 6.74 4.81 -17.31
CA ASP A 18 6.45 5.50 -18.58
C ASP A 18 5.87 6.90 -18.37
N ILE A 19 4.96 7.07 -17.41
CA ILE A 19 4.45 8.38 -16.95
C ILE A 19 5.62 9.28 -16.55
N THR A 20 6.52 8.78 -15.69
CA THR A 20 7.69 9.55 -15.22
C THR A 20 8.57 10.00 -16.39
N ALA A 21 8.87 9.10 -17.33
CA ALA A 21 9.67 9.41 -18.51
C ALA A 21 9.00 10.47 -19.40
N LYS A 22 7.69 10.36 -19.64
CA LYS A 22 6.93 11.30 -20.46
C LYS A 22 6.76 12.66 -19.78
N ILE A 23 6.59 12.73 -18.46
CA ILE A 23 6.64 14.00 -17.71
C ILE A 23 7.97 14.71 -17.95
N GLY A 24 9.09 13.97 -17.94
CA GLY A 24 10.40 14.49 -18.33
C GLY A 24 10.42 15.08 -19.74
N ARG A 25 9.86 14.36 -20.72
CA ARG A 25 9.77 14.83 -22.11
C ARG A 25 8.88 16.06 -22.27
N ILE A 26 7.74 16.14 -21.58
CA ILE A 26 6.80 17.27 -21.62
C ILE A 26 7.48 18.59 -21.22
N ARG A 27 8.44 18.55 -20.28
CA ARG A 27 9.23 19.73 -19.89
C ARG A 27 10.14 20.23 -21.02
N THR A 28 10.63 19.33 -21.86
CA THR A 28 11.62 19.62 -22.92
C THR A 28 10.99 19.88 -24.30
N GLN A 29 9.93 19.16 -24.66
CA GLN A 29 9.32 19.16 -25.99
C GLN A 29 8.31 20.31 -26.19
N ASN A 30 8.03 20.66 -27.45
CA ASN A 30 7.16 21.77 -27.84
C ASN A 30 6.07 21.33 -28.85
N GLY A 31 5.02 22.13 -29.01
CA GLY A 31 4.06 21.98 -30.11
C GLY A 31 3.16 20.73 -30.02
N SER A 32 2.93 20.08 -31.16
CA SER A 32 2.04 18.91 -31.31
C SER A 32 2.52 17.69 -30.53
N GLU A 33 3.84 17.44 -30.48
CA GLU A 33 4.43 16.33 -29.74
C GLU A 33 4.19 16.45 -28.24
N LYS A 34 4.33 17.67 -27.67
CA LYS A 34 3.99 17.94 -26.28
C LYS A 34 2.52 17.61 -26.00
N ARG A 35 1.60 18.01 -26.89
CA ARG A 35 0.17 17.73 -26.72
C ARG A 35 -0.14 16.23 -26.78
N ALA A 36 0.53 15.48 -27.65
CA ALA A 36 0.41 14.03 -27.70
C ALA A 36 0.90 13.36 -26.41
N PHE A 37 2.06 13.78 -25.88
CA PHE A 37 2.56 13.26 -24.60
C PHE A 37 1.64 13.61 -23.42
N ILE A 38 1.04 14.81 -23.40
CA ILE A 38 0.07 15.19 -22.37
C ILE A 38 -1.14 14.24 -22.41
N GLN A 39 -1.74 14.04 -23.59
CA GLN A 39 -2.91 13.17 -23.73
C GLN A 39 -2.61 11.72 -23.36
N ASP A 40 -1.42 11.23 -23.71
CA ASP A 40 -1.01 9.87 -23.40
C ASP A 40 -0.71 9.69 -21.90
N VAL A 41 -0.12 10.69 -21.24
CA VAL A 41 0.05 10.67 -19.78
C VAL A 41 -1.30 10.77 -19.05
N ASP A 42 -2.24 11.58 -19.52
CA ASP A 42 -3.60 11.64 -18.96
C ASP A 42 -4.27 10.25 -19.00
N ARG A 43 -4.24 9.57 -20.15
CA ARG A 43 -4.75 8.19 -20.29
C ARG A 43 -4.04 7.21 -19.37
N GLN A 44 -2.71 7.28 -19.27
CA GLN A 44 -1.95 6.38 -18.40
C GLN A 44 -2.22 6.64 -16.92
N ILE A 45 -2.49 7.87 -16.50
CA ILE A 45 -2.89 8.14 -15.12
C ILE A 45 -4.24 7.47 -14.81
N GLU A 46 -5.21 7.52 -15.73
CA GLU A 46 -6.50 6.81 -15.59
C GLU A 46 -6.30 5.30 -15.49
N GLU A 47 -5.50 4.71 -16.39
CA GLU A 47 -5.17 3.28 -16.36
C GLU A 47 -4.46 2.85 -15.05
N ALA A 48 -3.56 3.69 -14.51
CA ALA A 48 -2.93 3.43 -13.20
C ALA A 48 -3.93 3.49 -12.04
N GLN A 49 -4.95 4.36 -12.13
CA GLN A 49 -6.02 4.43 -11.13
C GLN A 49 -6.87 3.16 -11.17
N GLU A 50 -7.24 2.68 -12.36
CA GLU A 50 -7.98 1.42 -12.51
C GLU A 50 -7.21 0.22 -11.93
N LEU A 51 -5.90 0.14 -12.18
CA LEU A 51 -5.05 -0.92 -11.61
C LEU A 51 -4.97 -0.83 -10.08
N LEU A 52 -4.92 0.38 -9.51
CA LEU A 52 -4.98 0.57 -8.06
C LEU A 52 -6.31 0.08 -7.48
N GLU A 53 -7.44 0.41 -8.12
CA GLU A 53 -8.76 -0.08 -7.70
C GLU A 53 -8.84 -1.60 -7.76
N GLN A 54 -8.32 -2.22 -8.82
CA GLN A 54 -8.26 -3.68 -8.93
C GLN A 54 -7.40 -4.29 -7.81
N MET A 55 -6.24 -3.70 -7.50
CA MET A 55 -5.43 -4.14 -6.37
C MET A 55 -6.17 -3.99 -5.03
N GLU A 56 -6.89 -2.88 -4.80
CA GLU A 56 -7.70 -2.68 -3.58
C GLU A 56 -8.79 -3.76 -3.45
N LEU A 57 -9.44 -4.14 -4.55
CA LEU A 57 -10.45 -5.20 -4.57
C LEU A 57 -9.84 -6.57 -4.23
N GLU A 58 -8.68 -6.90 -4.81
CA GLU A 58 -7.97 -8.16 -4.49
C GLU A 58 -7.54 -8.21 -3.02
N VAL A 59 -7.07 -7.09 -2.46
CA VAL A 59 -6.70 -7.01 -1.03
C VAL A 59 -7.90 -7.27 -0.11
N ARG A 60 -9.12 -6.91 -0.51
CA ARG A 60 -10.33 -7.20 0.27
C ARG A 60 -10.64 -8.70 0.35
N GLY A 61 -10.22 -9.49 -0.64
CA GLY A 61 -10.37 -10.95 -0.67
C GLY A 61 -9.39 -11.70 0.23
N ILE A 62 -8.35 -11.03 0.75
CA ILE A 62 -7.28 -11.65 1.53
C ILE A 62 -7.53 -11.48 3.04
N ASN A 63 -7.31 -12.54 3.82
CA ASN A 63 -7.50 -12.55 5.27
C ASN A 63 -6.17 -12.55 6.05
N GLY A 64 -6.20 -12.07 7.29
CA GLY A 64 -5.08 -12.12 8.24
C GLY A 64 -3.94 -11.14 7.95
N ALA A 65 -2.75 -11.42 8.50
CA ALA A 65 -1.61 -10.50 8.49
C ALA A 65 -1.08 -10.14 7.08
N ALA A 66 -1.34 -10.98 6.07
CA ALA A 66 -0.99 -10.68 4.68
C ALA A 66 -1.77 -9.47 4.16
N ARG A 67 -3.05 -9.34 4.53
CA ARG A 67 -3.92 -8.23 4.13
C ARG A 67 -3.36 -6.88 4.53
N ASP A 68 -2.92 -6.73 5.79
CA ASP A 68 -2.42 -5.46 6.31
C ASP A 68 -1.13 -5.03 5.58
N ARG A 69 -0.26 -5.98 5.26
CA ARG A 69 0.96 -5.73 4.48
C ARG A 69 0.63 -5.30 3.06
N LEU A 70 -0.28 -6.01 2.38
CA LEU A 70 -0.68 -5.70 1.01
C LEU A 70 -1.42 -4.36 0.93
N ARG A 71 -2.29 -4.07 1.90
CA ARG A 71 -2.96 -2.77 2.03
C ARG A 71 -1.95 -1.62 2.13
N GLY A 72 -0.95 -1.74 2.99
CA GLY A 72 0.11 -0.74 3.12
C GLY A 72 0.89 -0.51 1.81
N ARG A 73 1.08 -1.55 0.99
CA ARG A 73 1.69 -1.41 -0.34
C ARG A 73 0.81 -0.64 -1.31
N VAL A 74 -0.48 -0.96 -1.36
CA VAL A 74 -1.45 -0.26 -2.22
C VAL A 74 -1.55 1.22 -1.84
N GLU A 75 -1.55 1.56 -0.54
CA GLU A 75 -1.50 2.95 -0.09
C GLU A 75 -0.22 3.68 -0.52
N SER A 76 0.94 2.99 -0.51
CA SER A 76 2.19 3.55 -1.01
C SER A 76 2.12 3.87 -2.50
N HIS A 77 1.58 2.95 -3.31
CA HIS A 77 1.39 3.16 -4.75
C HIS A 77 0.39 4.29 -5.02
N ARG A 78 -0.68 4.40 -4.23
CA ARG A 78 -1.63 5.52 -4.29
C ARG A 78 -0.96 6.87 -4.04
N ALA A 79 -0.08 6.94 -3.04
CA ALA A 79 0.70 8.14 -2.74
C ALA A 79 1.69 8.50 -3.87
N GLU A 80 2.33 7.49 -4.47
CA GLU A 80 3.23 7.68 -5.61
C GLU A 80 2.49 8.21 -6.85
N LEU A 81 1.35 7.61 -7.22
CA LEU A 81 0.56 8.07 -8.36
C LEU A 81 0.12 9.52 -8.17
N LYS A 82 -0.29 9.89 -6.95
CA LYS A 82 -0.64 11.28 -6.61
C LYS A 82 0.53 12.24 -6.83
N ARG A 83 1.74 11.85 -6.43
CA ARG A 83 2.96 12.64 -6.67
C ARG A 83 3.21 12.82 -8.16
N LEU A 84 3.11 11.75 -8.94
CA LEU A 84 3.29 11.80 -10.40
C LEU A 84 2.24 12.69 -11.08
N THR A 85 0.98 12.61 -10.65
CA THR A 85 -0.08 13.50 -11.16
C THR A 85 0.24 14.97 -10.86
N GLN A 86 0.73 15.30 -9.66
CA GLN A 86 1.15 16.68 -9.34
C GLN A 86 2.34 17.15 -10.18
N GLU A 87 3.36 16.30 -10.35
CA GLU A 87 4.51 16.61 -11.20
C GLU A 87 4.11 16.82 -12.66
N PHE A 88 3.16 16.04 -13.17
CA PHE A 88 2.59 16.20 -14.50
C PHE A 88 1.87 17.55 -14.67
N HIS A 89 1.02 17.93 -13.72
CA HIS A 89 0.32 19.22 -13.75
C HIS A 89 1.30 20.40 -13.72
N SER A 90 2.36 20.31 -12.92
CA SER A 90 3.43 21.31 -12.90
C SER A 90 4.21 21.36 -14.22
N ALA A 91 4.53 20.21 -14.81
CA ALA A 91 5.19 20.12 -16.11
C ALA A 91 4.34 20.72 -17.25
N LYS A 92 3.02 20.59 -17.17
CA LYS A 92 2.07 21.20 -18.12
C LYS A 92 2.14 22.73 -18.08
N LYS A 93 2.16 23.33 -16.88
CA LYS A 93 2.16 24.78 -16.64
C LYS A 93 3.49 25.49 -16.91
N SER A 94 4.61 24.84 -16.60
CA SER A 94 5.97 25.45 -16.58
C SER A 94 6.47 26.06 -17.90
N LYS A 95 5.73 25.96 -19.01
CA LYS A 95 6.17 26.49 -20.32
C LYS A 95 5.16 27.41 -21.02
N ASP A 96 3.97 27.60 -20.45
CA ASP A 96 3.04 28.63 -20.95
C ASP A 96 3.55 30.04 -20.58
N GLU A 97 4.25 30.16 -19.45
CA GLU A 97 4.85 31.43 -18.99
C GLU A 97 6.19 31.79 -19.68
N SER A 98 6.90 30.83 -20.28
CA SER A 98 8.24 31.09 -20.87
C SER A 98 8.24 31.33 -22.38
N ILE A 99 7.11 31.14 -23.07
CA ILE A 99 7.01 31.39 -24.52
C ILE A 99 6.61 32.85 -24.82
N GLU A 100 6.03 33.60 -23.88
CA GLU A 100 5.55 34.96 -24.15
C GLU A 100 6.55 36.08 -23.89
N ILE A 101 7.60 35.87 -23.09
CA ILE A 101 8.59 36.92 -22.80
C ILE A 101 9.57 37.14 -23.97
N SER A 102 9.61 36.23 -24.96
CA SER A 102 10.53 36.33 -26.12
C SER A 102 9.92 36.94 -27.39
N ARG A 103 8.74 37.55 -27.32
CA ARG A 103 8.07 38.17 -28.50
C ARG A 103 7.71 39.65 -28.32
N GLU A 104 8.38 40.34 -27.42
CA GLU A 104 8.13 41.77 -27.15
C GLU A 104 9.27 42.68 -27.62
N ASP A 105 9.69 42.58 -28.89
CA ASP A 105 10.72 43.48 -29.44
C ASP A 105 10.53 43.84 -30.93
N SER A 106 9.28 43.99 -31.38
CA SER A 106 8.99 44.56 -32.70
C SER A 106 7.86 45.57 -32.59
N TRP A 107 8.18 46.75 -32.07
CA TRP A 107 7.32 47.92 -32.01
C TRP A 107 7.40 48.69 -33.33
N GLU A 108 6.42 48.51 -34.23
CA GLU A 108 6.20 49.46 -35.33
C GLU A 108 4.69 49.77 -35.49
N ASN A 109 4.32 50.91 -34.91
CA ASN A 109 3.28 51.87 -35.33
C ASN A 109 1.94 51.36 -35.90
N ASN A 110 0.95 51.09 -35.03
CA ASN A 110 -0.50 51.28 -35.28
C ASN A 110 -1.24 51.43 -33.92
N ILE A 111 -1.51 52.66 -33.48
CA ILE A 111 -1.54 52.99 -32.04
C ILE A 111 -2.89 52.92 -31.29
N THR A 112 -4.07 52.73 -31.92
CA THR A 112 -5.32 52.95 -31.14
C THR A 112 -6.23 51.72 -30.98
N GLU A 113 -6.50 50.95 -32.04
CA GLU A 113 -7.37 49.76 -31.95
C GLU A 113 -6.64 48.57 -31.30
N ASP A 114 -5.34 48.42 -31.55
CA ASP A 114 -4.55 47.33 -30.97
C ASP A 114 -4.34 47.48 -29.46
N GLN A 115 -4.29 48.71 -28.93
CA GLN A 115 -4.24 48.92 -27.48
C GLN A 115 -5.52 48.46 -26.79
N LYS A 116 -6.69 48.79 -27.36
CA LYS A 116 -7.99 48.36 -26.83
C LYS A 116 -8.15 46.84 -26.91
N LYS A 117 -7.69 46.24 -28.01
CA LYS A 117 -7.69 44.78 -28.20
C LYS A 117 -6.74 44.08 -27.23
N ARG A 118 -5.55 44.64 -26.99
CA ARG A 118 -4.59 44.16 -25.98
C ARG A 118 -5.14 44.23 -24.57
N LEU A 119 -5.85 45.31 -24.21
CA LEU A 119 -6.47 45.43 -22.88
C LEU A 119 -7.61 44.42 -22.68
N LEU A 120 -8.44 44.19 -23.71
CA LEU A 120 -9.48 43.15 -23.67
C LEU A 120 -8.89 41.75 -23.56
N ASP A 121 -7.84 41.44 -24.33
CA ASP A 121 -7.13 40.16 -24.28
C ASP A 121 -6.44 39.94 -22.93
N THR A 122 -5.82 40.99 -22.37
CA THR A 122 -5.24 40.96 -21.03
C THR A 122 -6.32 40.74 -19.96
N SER A 123 -7.49 41.37 -20.10
CA SER A 123 -8.63 41.19 -19.19
C SER A 123 -9.21 39.77 -19.25
N GLU A 124 -9.41 39.25 -20.46
CA GLU A 124 -9.88 37.86 -20.66
C GLU A 124 -8.87 36.85 -20.11
N ARG A 125 -7.57 37.13 -20.26
CA ARG A 125 -6.49 36.31 -19.71
C ARG A 125 -6.48 36.34 -18.18
N ILE A 126 -6.66 37.50 -17.56
CA ILE A 126 -6.78 37.63 -16.09
C ILE A 126 -7.98 36.82 -15.57
N ASP A 127 -9.12 36.89 -16.26
CA ASP A 127 -10.32 36.14 -15.90
C ASP A 127 -10.09 34.62 -15.99
N ARG A 128 -9.41 34.13 -17.05
CA ARG A 128 -9.02 32.71 -17.16
C ARG A 128 -8.02 32.27 -16.10
N THR A 129 -7.00 33.08 -15.83
CA THR A 129 -6.02 32.80 -14.77
C THR A 129 -6.69 32.78 -13.40
N GLY A 130 -7.63 33.70 -13.14
CA GLY A 130 -8.44 33.74 -11.93
C GLY A 130 -9.24 32.47 -11.73
N ARG A 131 -9.94 31.98 -12.76
CA ARG A 131 -10.67 30.69 -12.71
C ARG A 131 -9.74 29.50 -12.45
N THR A 132 -8.58 29.48 -13.09
CA THR A 132 -7.60 28.40 -12.92
C THR A 132 -7.01 28.40 -11.50
N LEU A 133 -6.74 29.58 -10.95
CA LEU A 133 -6.26 29.75 -9.58
C LEU A 133 -7.33 29.31 -8.57
N GLN A 134 -8.59 29.72 -8.79
CA GLN A 134 -9.72 29.34 -7.93
C GLN A 134 -9.94 27.82 -7.93
N ASN A 135 -9.85 27.18 -9.10
CA ASN A 135 -9.95 25.72 -9.21
C ASN A 135 -8.77 25.02 -8.53
N GLY A 136 -7.55 25.56 -8.69
CA GLY A 136 -6.37 25.06 -7.99
C GLY A 136 -6.49 25.18 -6.48
N TYR A 137 -7.00 26.30 -5.98
CA TYR A 137 -7.24 26.53 -4.55
C TYR A 137 -8.27 25.55 -3.98
N ARG A 138 -9.39 25.35 -4.68
CA ARG A 138 -10.41 24.36 -4.30
C ARG A 138 -9.83 22.94 -4.25
N MET A 139 -9.03 22.57 -5.24
CA MET A 139 -8.37 21.27 -5.29
C MET A 139 -7.36 21.10 -4.16
N VAL A 140 -6.63 22.15 -3.77
CA VAL A 140 -5.70 22.11 -2.62
C VAL A 140 -6.46 21.91 -1.31
N LEU A 141 -7.60 22.59 -1.11
CA LEU A 141 -8.42 22.40 0.09
C LEU A 141 -9.00 20.99 0.17
N GLU A 142 -9.54 20.47 -0.93
CA GLU A 142 -10.01 19.08 -1.01
C GLU A 142 -8.86 18.10 -0.74
N THR A 143 -7.65 18.43 -1.21
CA THR A 143 -6.44 17.66 -0.95
C THR A 143 -6.00 17.71 0.53
N GLU A 144 -6.16 18.84 1.19
CA GLU A 144 -5.89 19.02 2.62
C GLU A 144 -6.87 18.19 3.46
N GLU A 145 -8.15 18.20 3.10
CA GLU A 145 -9.19 17.41 3.76
C GLU A 145 -8.91 15.90 3.64
N ILE A 146 -8.60 15.43 2.43
CA ILE A 146 -8.22 14.02 2.20
C ILE A 146 -6.93 13.68 2.94
N GLY A 147 -5.92 14.57 2.93
CA GLY A 147 -4.67 14.37 3.67
C GLY A 147 -4.89 14.25 5.17
N SER A 148 -5.76 15.09 5.73
CA SER A 148 -6.19 15.04 7.13
C SER A 148 -6.88 13.71 7.44
N GLN A 149 -7.76 13.25 6.55
CA GLN A 149 -8.46 11.97 6.71
C GLN A 149 -7.50 10.78 6.66
N VAL A 150 -6.51 10.78 5.75
CA VAL A 150 -5.46 9.75 5.69
C VAL A 150 -4.61 9.75 6.96
N LEU A 151 -4.20 10.91 7.46
CA LEU A 151 -3.45 11.02 8.72
C LEU A 151 -4.26 10.47 9.90
N LYS A 152 -5.57 10.74 9.94
CA LYS A 152 -6.48 10.20 10.94
C LYS A 152 -6.55 8.68 10.86
N GLU A 153 -6.70 8.12 9.67
CA GLU A 153 -6.78 6.66 9.48
C GLU A 153 -5.46 5.96 9.82
N LEU A 154 -4.31 6.54 9.44
CA LEU A 154 -2.99 6.05 9.85
C LEU A 154 -2.82 6.08 11.38
N HIS A 155 -3.36 7.10 12.04
CA HIS A 155 -3.35 7.19 13.50
C HIS A 155 -4.19 6.07 14.14
N GLU A 156 -5.42 5.85 13.66
CA GLU A 156 -6.27 4.73 14.12
C GLU A 156 -5.63 3.36 13.84
N GLN A 157 -4.99 3.18 12.69
CA GLN A 157 -4.25 1.96 12.38
C GLN A 157 -3.07 1.76 13.34
N ARG A 158 -2.29 2.80 13.64
CA ARG A 158 -1.19 2.75 14.62
C ARG A 158 -1.73 2.32 15.99
N GLU A 159 -2.84 2.90 16.42
CA GLU A 159 -3.46 2.58 17.70
C GLU A 159 -3.96 1.12 17.73
N THR A 160 -4.56 0.64 16.65
CA THR A 160 -4.98 -0.76 16.49
C THR A 160 -3.79 -1.72 16.56
N ILE A 161 -2.69 -1.41 15.88
CA ILE A 161 -1.44 -2.20 15.94
C ILE A 161 -0.87 -2.20 17.36
N GLN A 162 -0.88 -1.06 18.06
CA GLN A 162 -0.42 -0.98 19.44
C GLN A 162 -1.28 -1.84 20.38
N ARG A 163 -2.61 -1.79 20.24
CA ARG A 163 -3.54 -2.65 21.00
C ARG A 163 -3.31 -4.14 20.69
N GLY A 164 -3.10 -4.48 19.42
CA GLY A 164 -2.79 -5.86 18.99
C GLY A 164 -1.49 -6.37 19.60
N ARG A 165 -0.43 -5.54 19.63
CA ARG A 165 0.84 -5.88 20.29
C ARG A 165 0.71 -6.04 21.80
N GLY A 166 -0.11 -5.21 22.46
CA GLY A 166 -0.42 -5.36 23.89
C GLY A 166 -1.08 -6.72 24.17
N ARG A 167 -2.13 -7.05 23.41
CA ARG A 167 -2.82 -8.35 23.52
C ARG A 167 -1.89 -9.54 23.25
N LEU A 168 -1.04 -9.47 22.23
CA LEU A 168 -0.06 -10.51 21.95
C LEU A 168 0.92 -10.71 23.10
N ARG A 169 1.42 -9.62 23.71
CA ARG A 169 2.32 -9.70 24.87
C ARG A 169 1.63 -10.30 26.10
N ASP A 170 0.37 -9.97 26.32
CA ASP A 170 -0.42 -10.53 27.41
C ASP A 170 -0.73 -12.01 27.16
N THR A 171 -1.07 -12.38 25.92
CA THR A 171 -1.23 -13.78 25.51
C THR A 171 0.08 -14.57 25.62
N ASP A 172 1.24 -13.99 25.29
CA ASP A 172 2.55 -14.63 25.50
C ASP A 172 2.83 -14.89 26.99
N ALA A 173 2.47 -13.92 27.85
CA ALA A 173 2.57 -14.09 29.30
C ALA A 173 1.62 -15.18 29.82
N GLU A 174 0.41 -15.30 29.27
CA GLU A 174 -0.55 -16.36 29.61
C GLU A 174 -0.12 -17.73 29.06
N LEU A 175 0.42 -17.80 27.85
CA LEU A 175 1.00 -19.02 27.26
C LEU A 175 2.20 -19.50 28.08
N GLY A 176 3.02 -18.60 28.61
CA GLY A 176 4.11 -18.95 29.54
C GLY A 176 3.61 -19.62 30.83
N ARG A 177 2.45 -19.19 31.35
CA ARG A 177 1.80 -19.83 32.52
C ARG A 177 1.14 -21.16 32.12
N GLY A 178 0.46 -21.21 30.98
CA GLY A 178 -0.14 -22.42 30.43
C GLY A 178 0.88 -23.52 30.17
N SER A 179 2.05 -23.18 29.62
CA SER A 179 3.15 -24.11 29.36
C SER A 179 3.73 -24.74 30.65
N ARG A 180 3.82 -23.96 31.74
CA ARG A 180 4.23 -24.50 33.06
C ARG A 180 3.21 -25.46 33.64
N LEU A 181 1.92 -25.16 33.52
CA LEU A 181 0.85 -26.05 33.98
C LEU A 181 0.78 -27.32 33.12
N LEU A 182 0.91 -27.19 31.79
CA LEU A 182 0.89 -28.31 30.85
C LEU A 182 2.07 -29.25 31.07
N SER A 183 3.28 -28.71 31.28
CA SER A 183 4.45 -29.51 31.63
C SER A 183 4.22 -30.32 32.91
N GLY A 184 3.60 -29.72 33.94
CA GLY A 184 3.24 -30.44 35.17
C GLY A 184 2.26 -31.60 34.95
N ILE A 185 1.30 -31.44 34.03
CA ILE A 185 0.35 -32.51 33.67
C ILE A 185 1.05 -33.63 32.90
N ILE A 186 1.92 -33.29 31.95
CA ILE A 186 2.67 -34.25 31.12
C ILE A 186 3.59 -35.12 32.00
N PHE A 187 4.34 -34.52 32.92
CA PHE A 187 5.23 -35.28 33.81
C PHE A 187 4.46 -36.24 34.74
N ARG A 188 3.31 -35.81 35.29
CA ARG A 188 2.46 -36.67 36.13
C ARG A 188 1.88 -37.85 35.34
N SER A 189 1.43 -37.60 34.12
CA SER A 189 0.94 -38.64 33.20
C SER A 189 2.01 -39.68 32.89
N LEU A 190 3.26 -39.25 32.66
CA LEU A 190 4.37 -40.15 32.39
C LEU A 190 4.72 -41.02 33.61
N GLN A 191 4.72 -40.43 34.82
CA GLN A 191 4.97 -41.15 36.06
C GLN A 191 3.95 -42.28 36.29
N GLN A 192 2.66 -42.02 36.06
CA GLN A 192 1.61 -43.04 36.20
C GLN A 192 1.80 -44.19 35.21
N ARG A 193 2.18 -43.90 33.95
CA ARG A 193 2.46 -44.93 32.95
C ARG A 193 3.65 -45.82 33.35
N ILE A 194 4.72 -45.24 33.89
CA ILE A 194 5.91 -45.99 34.35
C ILE A 194 5.56 -46.90 35.53
N ILE A 195 4.78 -46.41 36.50
CA ILE A 195 4.35 -47.23 37.65
C ILE A 195 3.52 -48.42 37.18
N LEU A 196 2.58 -48.20 36.26
CA LEU A 196 1.74 -49.27 35.72
C LEU A 196 2.56 -50.33 34.96
N ALA A 197 3.55 -49.89 34.18
CA ALA A 197 4.48 -50.80 33.48
C ALA A 197 5.32 -51.65 34.45
N LEU A 198 5.79 -51.05 35.56
CA LEU A 198 6.53 -51.77 36.60
C LEU A 198 5.67 -52.84 37.28
N VAL A 199 4.42 -52.51 37.64
CA VAL A 199 3.49 -53.47 38.25
C VAL A 199 3.14 -54.61 37.29
N ALA A 200 2.93 -54.33 36.01
CA ALA A 200 2.71 -55.38 35.01
C ALA A 200 3.92 -56.30 34.88
N LEU A 201 5.14 -55.74 34.88
CA LEU A 201 6.39 -56.50 34.81
C LEU A 201 6.58 -57.41 36.03
N THR A 202 6.30 -56.94 37.25
CA THR A 202 6.43 -57.78 38.45
C THR A 202 5.44 -58.94 38.44
N LEU A 203 4.20 -58.73 38.00
CA LEU A 203 3.21 -59.80 37.86
C LEU A 203 3.65 -60.87 36.84
N ILE A 204 4.24 -60.47 35.72
CA ILE A 204 4.78 -61.41 34.72
C ILE A 204 5.92 -62.23 35.33
N ILE A 205 6.85 -61.60 36.06
CA ILE A 205 7.96 -62.31 36.71
C ILE A 205 7.44 -63.36 37.70
N VAL A 206 6.46 -63.01 38.53
CA VAL A 206 5.86 -63.95 39.49
C VAL A 206 5.17 -65.10 38.76
N ALA A 207 4.42 -64.84 37.69
CA ALA A 207 3.78 -65.87 36.89
C ALA A 207 4.81 -66.83 36.25
N CYS A 208 5.91 -66.30 35.72
CA CYS A 208 7.01 -67.11 35.17
C CYS A 208 7.66 -68.00 36.25
N ILE A 209 7.88 -67.46 37.45
CA ILE A 209 8.45 -68.23 38.58
C ILE A 209 7.53 -69.39 38.97
N VAL A 210 6.23 -69.12 39.13
CA VAL A 210 5.23 -70.15 39.47
C VAL A 210 5.18 -71.23 38.38
N MET A 211 5.18 -70.84 37.11
CA MET A 211 5.17 -71.77 35.99
C MET A 211 6.43 -72.66 35.98
N TYR A 212 7.61 -72.08 36.23
CA TYR A 212 8.88 -72.82 36.31
C TYR A 212 8.87 -73.85 37.44
N TYR A 213 8.45 -73.46 38.65
CA TYR A 213 8.37 -74.38 39.78
C TYR A 213 7.29 -75.45 39.60
N SER A 214 6.14 -75.10 39.00
CA SER A 214 5.08 -76.06 38.70
C SER A 214 5.55 -77.11 37.68
N PHE A 215 6.26 -76.68 36.63
CA PHE A 215 6.77 -77.60 35.60
C PHE A 215 7.88 -78.51 36.16
N LYS A 216 8.77 -77.97 37.00
CA LYS A 216 9.81 -78.76 37.68
C LYS A 216 9.27 -79.73 38.73
N SER A 217 8.17 -79.40 39.42
CA SER A 217 7.53 -80.28 40.41
C SER A 217 6.78 -81.46 39.77
N LYS A 218 6.40 -81.32 38.48
CA LYS A 218 5.65 -82.33 37.74
C LYS A 218 6.52 -83.31 36.94
N SER A 219 7.83 -83.06 36.85
CA SER A 219 8.83 -83.93 36.22
C SER A 219 9.68 -84.62 37.27
#